data_AF-A0A377BAE2-F1
#
_entry.id   AF-A0A377BAE2-F1
#
_cell.length_a   1.000
_cell.length_b   1.000
_cell.length_c   1.000
_cell.angle_alpha   90.00
_cell.angle_beta   90.00
_cell.angle_gamma   90.00
#
_symmetry.space_group_name_H-M   'P 1'
#
loop_
_entity.id
_entity.type
_entity.pdbx_description
1 polymer ?
#
loop_
_entity_poly.entity_id
_entity_poly.type
_entity_poly.pdbx_seq_one_letter_code
_entity_poly.pdbx_strand_id
1 'polypeptide(L)'
;MRGVALSDWSTLPDSLKPALEAIALHGTEENFERVEKMSPEAFEESVDAIRLAALDLHAYWMAHPQEKAVQQPIQSRRETGA
;
A
#
# COMPACT_ATOMS: atom_id res chain seq x y z
N MET A 1 -4.17 -5.53 4.90
CA MET A 1 -2.88 -4.81 4.76
C MET A 1 -1.70 -5.64 4.27
N ARG A 2 -1.78 -6.97 4.11
CA ARG A 2 -0.64 -7.80 3.65
C ARG A 2 0.02 -7.30 2.35
N GLY A 3 -0.76 -6.87 1.36
CA GLY A 3 -0.22 -6.32 0.11
C GLY A 3 0.52 -4.98 0.28
N VAL A 4 0.04 -4.11 1.17
CA VAL A 4 0.70 -2.83 1.49
C VAL A 4 2.09 -3.10 2.07
N ALA A 5 2.24 -4.10 2.93
CA ALA A 5 3.52 -4.46 3.55
C ALA A 5 4.60 -4.96 2.57
N LEU A 6 4.26 -5.24 1.31
CA LEU A 6 5.21 -5.71 0.29
C LEU A 6 5.96 -4.60 -0.45
N SER A 7 5.53 -3.34 -0.28
CA SER A 7 6.05 -2.19 -1.02
C SER A 7 6.46 -1.06 -0.08
N ASP A 8 7.32 -0.17 -0.54
CA ASP A 8 7.60 1.09 0.15
C ASP A 8 6.53 2.13 -0.19
N TRP A 9 5.88 2.67 0.84
CA TRP A 9 4.85 3.71 0.74
C TRP A 9 5.34 5.08 1.23
N SER A 10 6.64 5.22 1.51
CA SER A 10 7.26 6.46 2.00
C SER A 10 7.06 7.66 1.05
N THR A 11 6.86 7.39 -0.24
CA THR A 11 6.65 8.40 -1.28
C THR A 11 5.17 8.76 -1.49
N LEU A 12 4.25 8.17 -0.72
CA LEU A 12 2.83 8.47 -0.84
C LEU A 12 2.54 9.92 -0.41
N PRO A 13 1.87 10.73 -1.23
CA PRO A 13 1.44 12.07 -0.86
C PRO A 13 0.48 12.06 0.33
N ASP A 14 0.56 13.09 1.17
CA ASP A 14 -0.34 13.25 2.33
C ASP A 14 -1.82 13.25 1.94
N SER A 15 -2.15 13.74 0.74
CA SER A 15 -3.52 13.74 0.21
C SER A 15 -4.10 12.34 -0.02
N LEU A 16 -3.25 11.31 -0.11
CA LEU A 16 -3.67 9.91 -0.31
C LEU A 16 -3.60 9.06 0.96
N LYS A 17 -3.14 9.62 2.08
CA LYS A 17 -3.18 8.94 3.39
C LYS A 17 -4.59 8.50 3.79
N PRO A 18 -5.65 9.32 3.60
CA PRO A 18 -7.01 8.88 3.92
C PRO A 18 -7.46 7.64 3.12
N ALA A 19 -7.00 7.49 1.88
CA ALA A 19 -7.29 6.29 1.08
C ALA A 19 -6.61 5.05 1.66
N LEU A 20 -5.35 5.18 2.08
CA LEU A 20 -4.65 4.08 2.74
C LEU A 20 -5.28 3.72 4.10
N GLU A 21 -5.72 4.72 4.87
CA GLU A 21 -6.40 4.55 6.15
C GLU A 21 -7.77 3.87 6.00
N ALA A 22 -8.54 4.18 4.95
CA ALA A 22 -9.80 3.51 4.66
C ALA A 22 -9.60 2.00 4.41
N ILE A 23 -8.53 1.62 3.71
CA ILE A 23 -8.17 0.21 3.53
C ILE A 23 -7.65 -0.40 4.84
N ALA A 24 -6.84 0.35 5.60
CA ALA A 24 -6.26 -0.10 6.86
C ALA A 24 -7.31 -0.35 7.94
N LEU A 25 -8.42 0.39 7.93
CA LEU A 25 -9.57 0.20 8.82
C LEU A 25 -10.10 -1.24 8.77
N HIS A 26 -10.16 -1.85 7.58
CA HIS A 26 -10.63 -3.22 7.41
C HIS A 26 -9.50 -4.25 7.27
N GLY A 27 -8.26 -3.79 7.09
CA GLY A 27 -7.13 -4.62 6.74
C GLY A 27 -6.15 -4.92 7.86
N THR A 28 -6.39 -4.40 9.06
CA THR A 28 -5.47 -4.38 10.21
C THR A 28 -6.20 -4.86 11.47
N GLU A 29 -5.61 -5.79 12.21
CA GLU A 29 -6.28 -6.48 13.33
C GLU A 29 -6.65 -5.51 14.46
N GLU A 30 -5.82 -4.48 14.70
CA GLU A 30 -6.08 -3.43 15.69
C GLU A 30 -7.41 -2.70 15.48
N ASN A 31 -7.98 -2.74 14.26
CA ASN A 31 -9.25 -2.10 13.95
C ASN A 31 -10.46 -3.03 14.03
N PHE A 32 -10.29 -4.34 14.26
CA PHE A 32 -11.40 -5.30 14.20
C PHE A 32 -12.48 -4.99 15.23
N GLU A 33 -12.10 -4.73 16.48
CA GLU A 33 -13.07 -4.32 17.51
C GLU A 33 -13.81 -3.03 17.14
N ARG A 34 -13.15 -2.09 16.45
CA ARG A 34 -13.77 -0.85 16.01
C ARG A 34 -14.82 -1.12 14.94
N VAL A 35 -14.49 -1.95 13.96
CA VAL A 35 -15.38 -2.33 12.86
C VAL A 35 -16.58 -3.13 13.39
N GLU A 36 -16.37 -4.06 14.33
CA GLU A 36 -17.45 -4.84 14.97
C GLU A 36 -18.45 -3.98 15.74
N LYS A 37 -18.02 -2.83 16.27
CA LYS A 37 -18.87 -1.89 17.02
C LYS A 37 -19.57 -0.85 16.14
N MET A 38 -19.35 -0.87 14.82
CA MET A 38 -20.01 0.06 13.90
C MET A 38 -21.50 -0.23 13.78
N SER A 39 -22.30 0.80 13.51
CA SER A 39 -23.65 0.57 13.03
C SER A 39 -23.61 -0.08 11.64
N PRO A 40 -24.67 -0.80 11.24
CA PRO A 40 -24.74 -1.37 9.90
C PRO A 40 -24.50 -0.34 8.79
N GLU A 41 -25.07 0.85 8.93
CA GLU A 41 -24.94 1.94 7.96
C GLU A 41 -23.49 2.45 7.90
N ALA A 42 -22.85 2.66 9.05
CA ALA A 42 -21.45 3.10 9.11
C ALA A 42 -20.49 2.04 8.55
N PHE A 43 -20.78 0.76 8.77
CA PHE A 43 -20.03 -0.34 8.18
C PHE A 43 -20.16 -0.33 6.65
N GLU A 44 -21.38 -0.20 6.13
CA GLU A 44 -21.64 -0.18 4.68
C GLU A 44 -20.93 1.01 4.01
N GLU A 45 -21.03 2.21 4.59
CA GLU A 45 -20.29 3.40 4.14
C GLU A 45 -18.77 3.18 4.16
N SER A 46 -18.25 2.52 5.22
CA SER A 46 -16.82 2.25 5.33
C SER A 46 -16.32 1.26 4.28
N VAL A 47 -17.13 0.26 3.93
CA VAL A 47 -16.82 -0.72 2.86
C VAL A 47 -16.87 -0.04 1.49
N ASP A 48 -17.85 0.81 1.23
CA ASP A 48 -17.96 1.56 -0.03
C ASP A 48 -16.75 2.47 -0.25
N ALA A 49 -16.20 3.05 0.82
CA ALA A 49 -15.01 3.89 0.77
C ALA A 49 -13.75 3.11 0.32
N ILE A 50 -13.65 1.80 0.60
CA ILE A 50 -12.51 0.96 0.19
C ILE A 50 -12.36 0.96 -1.33
N ARG A 51 -13.47 0.89 -2.07
CA ARG A 51 -13.44 0.83 -3.54
C ARG A 51 -12.82 2.09 -4.13
N LEU A 52 -13.24 3.27 -3.65
CA LEU A 52 -12.71 4.55 -4.13
C LEU A 52 -11.23 4.71 -3.72
N ALA A 53 -10.90 4.37 -2.48
CA ALA A 53 -9.53 4.41 -1.99
C ALA A 53 -8.57 3.55 -2.83
N ALA A 54 -8.97 2.33 -3.18
CA ALA A 54 -8.14 1.45 -4.01
C ALA A 54 -7.91 2.03 -5.42
N LEU A 55 -8.92 2.70 -6.00
CA LEU A 55 -8.80 3.36 -7.30
C LEU A 55 -7.87 4.57 -7.25
N ASP A 56 -7.97 5.40 -6.21
CA ASP A 56 -7.11 6.58 -6.04
C ASP A 56 -5.63 6.19 -5.88
N LEU A 57 -5.36 5.17 -5.05
CA LEU A 57 -4.01 4.64 -4.87
C LEU A 57 -3.49 4.02 -6.18
N HIS A 58 -4.31 3.22 -6.87
CA HIS A 58 -3.92 2.65 -8.17
C HIS A 58 -3.59 3.74 -9.20
N ALA A 59 -4.43 4.78 -9.30
CA ALA A 59 -4.23 5.88 -10.23
C ALA A 59 -2.90 6.61 -9.96
N TYR A 60 -2.57 6.85 -8.68
CA TYR A 60 -1.29 7.43 -8.30
C TYR A 60 -0.11 6.57 -8.76
N TRP A 61 -0.14 5.26 -8.53
CA TRP A 61 0.96 4.36 -8.94
C TRP A 61 1.11 4.26 -10.47
N MET A 62 0.02 4.31 -11.23
CA MET A 62 0.08 4.32 -12.69
C MET A 62 0.65 5.63 -13.24
N ALA A 63 0.39 6.76 -12.57
CA ALA A 63 0.94 8.06 -12.91
C ALA A 63 2.40 8.25 -12.46
N HIS A 64 2.88 7.43 -11.51
CA HIS A 64 4.23 7.51 -10.96
C HIS A 64 4.96 6.17 -11.09
N PRO A 65 5.39 5.80 -12.32
CA PRO A 65 6.20 4.61 -12.53
C PRO A 65 7.42 4.67 -11.64
N GLN A 66 7.54 3.71 -10.73
CA GLN A 66 8.72 3.62 -9.87
C GLN A 66 9.92 3.31 -10.78
N GLU A 67 10.98 4.12 -10.72
CA GLU A 67 12.26 3.74 -11.33
C GLU A 67 12.69 2.43 -10.69
N LYS A 68 12.63 1.35 -11.47
CA LYS A 68 13.14 0.06 -11.05
C LYS A 68 14.63 0.26 -10.79
N ALA A 69 15.04 0.26 -9.52
CA ALA A 69 16.45 0.27 -9.19
C ALA A 69 17.10 -0.86 -10.00
N VAL A 70 17.90 -0.49 -11.00
CA VAL A 70 18.59 -1.44 -11.86
C VAL A 70 19.44 -2.27 -10.92
N GLN A 71 19.07 -3.54 -10.75
CA GLN A 71 19.93 -4.48 -10.04
C GLN A 71 21.22 -4.54 -10.86
N GLN A 72 22.24 -3.84 -10.39
CA GLN A 72 23.54 -3.87 -11.03
C GLN A 72 24.00 -5.34 -11.05
N PRO A 73 24.49 -5.85 -12.20
CA PRO A 73 24.97 -7.21 -12.25
C PRO A 73 26.07 -7.37 -11.20
N ILE A 74 25.92 -8.37 -10.34
CA ILE A 74 26.95 -8.79 -9.39
C ILE A 74 28.22 -9.03 -10.23
N GLN A 75 29.19 -8.12 -10.15
CA GLN A 75 30.48 -8.34 -10.79
C GLN A 75 31.18 -9.44 -10.01
N SER A 76 31.08 -10.68 -10.49
CA SER A 76 31.90 -11.79 -10.04
C SER A 76 33.36 -11.37 -10.19
N ARG A 77 34.01 -11.12 -9.04
CA ARG A 77 35.44 -10.89 -8.91
C ARG A 77 36.18 -11.94 -9.75
N ARG A 78 36.85 -11.52 -10.82
CA ARG A 78 37.81 -12.38 -11.51
C ARG A 78 39.01 -12.53 -10.58
N GLU A 79 39.14 -13.67 -9.93
CA GLU A 79 40.42 -14.11 -9.39
C GLU A 79 41.29 -14.55 -10.57
N THR A 80 42.07 -13.62 -11.13
CA THR A 80 43.28 -13.99 -11.87
C THR A 80 44.40 -14.15 -10.86
N GLY A 81 44.59 -15.38 -10.39
CA GLY A 81 45.78 -15.82 -9.64
C GLY A 81 46.82 -16.40 -10.59
N ALA A 82 48.05 -15.93 -10.42
CA ALA A 82 49.24 -16.13 -11.26
C ALA A 82 49.79 -17.55 -11.29
#